data_AF-A0A0G0P9R4-F1
#
_entry.id   AF-A0A0G0P9R4-F1
#
_cell.length_a   1.000
_cell.length_b   1.000
_cell.length_c   1.000
_cell.angle_alpha   90.00
_cell.angle_beta   90.00
_cell.angle_gamma   90.00
#
_symmetry.space_group_name_H-M   'P 1'
#
loop_
_entity.id
_entity.type
_entity.pdbx_description
1 polymer ?
#
loop_
_entity_poly.entity_id
_entity_poly.type
_entity_poly.pdbx_seq_one_letter_code
_entity_poly.pdbx_strand_id
1 'polypeptide(L)'
;MNRKKIFIIAILASFAFPTLALAASFNYAPMEQIPGFTTSGNFYSYISAVYKFGIWAVGVSALLMITIGGYMYIMSAANVASAEKAKEIITDAIIGLILALVSYLLLYEINPNLVKLRAPAVSPTASTAQGGTTTASGGTTTGGAGTPALCDGTCNQVNSACLNNSSSINSSILKSIVTGGEGCNKSVSSDGFGSCGYSQALPSIRTACGISGTPSETCVKIQNDVTLDINCAAWLIKNQSGKCGTTEISRVGCCYNGGPNNGDCHKNAWYGPKVTNYYKTCNL
;
A
#
# COMPACT_ATOMS: atom_id res chain seq x y z
N MET A 1 -22.40 34.12 -28.09
CA MET A 1 -21.57 32.88 -28.10
C MET A 1 -22.47 31.70 -27.73
N ASN A 2 -22.57 30.67 -28.58
CA ASN A 2 -23.55 29.58 -28.39
C ASN A 2 -23.21 28.77 -27.13
N ARG A 3 -24.22 28.36 -26.34
CA ARG A 3 -24.04 27.63 -25.07
C ARG A 3 -23.12 26.39 -25.20
N LYS A 4 -23.15 25.71 -26.36
CA LYS A 4 -22.27 24.58 -26.68
C LYS A 4 -20.79 24.98 -26.82
N LYS A 5 -20.50 26.18 -27.35
CA LYS A 5 -19.14 26.71 -27.50
C LYS A 5 -18.56 27.17 -26.15
N ILE A 6 -19.42 27.65 -25.25
CA ILE A 6 -19.03 28.02 -23.88
C ILE A 6 -18.58 26.78 -23.10
N PHE A 7 -19.31 25.66 -23.21
CA PHE A 7 -18.91 24.39 -22.58
C PHE A 7 -17.58 23.84 -23.13
N ILE A 8 -17.36 23.92 -24.44
CA ILE A 8 -16.12 23.44 -25.06
C ILE A 8 -14.91 24.30 -24.65
N ILE A 9 -15.08 25.62 -24.58
CA ILE A 9 -14.02 26.54 -24.15
C ILE A 9 -13.69 26.37 -22.67
N ALA A 10 -14.69 26.08 -21.82
CA ALA A 10 -14.46 25.79 -20.39
C ALA A 10 -13.65 24.50 -20.17
N ILE A 11 -13.91 23.46 -20.98
CA ILE A 11 -13.18 22.18 -20.93
C ILE A 11 -11.75 22.33 -21.48
N LEU A 12 -11.54 23.14 -22.52
CA LEU A 12 -10.21 23.46 -23.06
C LEU A 12 -9.39 24.34 -22.11
N ALA A 13 -10.03 25.27 -21.41
CA ALA A 13 -9.38 26.13 -20.43
C ALA A 13 -8.95 25.36 -19.16
N SER A 14 -9.66 24.30 -18.77
CA SER A 14 -9.23 23.44 -17.66
C SER A 14 -8.05 22.53 -18.03
N PHE A 15 -7.87 22.23 -19.32
CA PHE A 15 -6.74 21.43 -19.83
C PHE A 15 -5.44 22.24 -19.97
N ALA A 16 -5.52 23.57 -19.96
CA ALA A 16 -4.40 24.49 -20.14
C ALA A 16 -3.69 24.93 -18.84
N PHE A 17 -4.11 24.43 -17.68
CA PHE A 17 -3.45 24.68 -16.39
C PHE A 17 -2.70 23.44 -15.90
N PRO A 18 -1.43 23.26 -16.28
CA PRO A 18 -0.55 22.51 -15.39
C PRO A 18 0.88 23.05 -15.39
N THR A 19 1.18 24.13 -14.66
CA THR A 19 2.56 24.40 -14.19
C THR A 19 2.57 25.31 -12.97
N LEU A 20 2.19 24.80 -11.80
CA LEU A 20 2.70 25.35 -10.53
C LEU A 20 2.61 24.26 -9.46
N ALA A 21 3.57 23.35 -9.46
CA ALA A 21 3.74 22.38 -8.39
C ALA A 21 4.56 23.03 -7.26
N LEU A 22 3.88 23.70 -6.33
CA LEU A 22 4.46 24.01 -5.02
C LEU A 22 4.31 22.77 -4.14
N ALA A 23 5.43 22.07 -3.91
CA ALA A 23 5.51 21.00 -2.93
C ALA A 23 5.51 21.59 -1.51
N ALA A 24 4.33 21.95 -1.00
CA ALA A 24 4.13 22.30 0.40
C ALA A 24 3.65 21.08 1.19
N SER A 25 4.28 20.81 2.33
CA SER A 25 3.82 19.82 3.30
C SER A 25 2.63 20.39 4.07
N PHE A 26 1.41 20.05 3.64
CA PHE A 26 0.19 20.40 4.37
C PHE A 26 0.00 19.43 5.54
N ASN A 27 0.30 19.88 6.75
CA ASN A 27 -0.12 19.18 7.97
C ASN A 27 -1.61 19.43 8.17
N TYR A 28 -2.44 18.47 7.75
CA TYR A 28 -3.89 18.54 7.81
C TYR A 28 -4.38 17.66 8.95
N ALA A 29 -4.98 18.28 9.97
CA ALA A 29 -5.67 17.58 11.05
C ALA A 29 -7.15 17.42 10.67
N PRO A 30 -7.63 16.20 10.35
CA PRO A 30 -9.04 16.00 10.05
C PRO A 30 -9.88 16.15 11.32
N MET A 31 -10.91 16.99 11.27
CA MET A 31 -11.85 17.19 12.39
C MET A 31 -12.99 16.15 12.41
N GLU A 32 -13.12 15.36 11.34
CA GLU A 32 -14.16 14.34 11.20
C GLU A 32 -13.57 13.06 10.58
N GLN A 33 -14.03 11.90 11.05
CA GLN A 33 -13.55 10.60 10.56
C GLN A 33 -14.42 10.14 9.38
N ILE A 34 -13.79 9.68 8.29
CA ILE A 34 -14.52 9.04 7.18
C ILE A 34 -14.90 7.61 7.61
N PRO A 35 -16.18 7.22 7.56
CA PRO A 35 -16.62 5.88 7.94
C PRO A 35 -15.85 4.77 7.20
N GLY A 36 -15.30 3.82 7.94
CA GLY A 36 -14.52 2.69 7.39
C GLY A 36 -13.04 3.00 7.09
N PHE A 37 -12.55 4.20 7.40
CA PHE A 37 -11.16 4.60 7.21
C PHE A 37 -10.57 5.19 8.50
N THR A 38 -9.28 4.95 8.75
CA THR A 38 -8.58 5.51 9.91
C THR A 38 -8.20 6.97 9.68
N THR A 39 -8.30 7.81 10.71
CA THR A 39 -7.88 9.21 10.65
C THR A 39 -6.36 9.27 10.61
N SER A 40 -5.83 9.62 9.45
CA SER A 40 -4.41 9.88 9.27
C SER A 40 -4.22 11.40 9.15
N GLY A 41 -3.27 11.96 9.92
CA GLY A 41 -2.97 13.40 10.02
C GLY A 41 -2.30 14.01 8.78
N ASN A 42 -2.65 13.50 7.59
CA ASN A 42 -2.02 13.86 6.35
C ASN A 42 -3.08 14.03 5.25
N PHE A 43 -3.06 15.18 4.58
CA PHE A 43 -4.04 15.56 3.56
C PHE A 43 -4.21 14.48 2.47
N TYR A 44 -3.12 13.87 2.02
CA TYR A 44 -3.14 12.87 0.95
C TYR A 44 -3.89 11.60 1.34
N SER A 45 -3.70 11.14 2.58
CA SER A 45 -4.44 9.99 3.11
C SER A 45 -5.93 10.28 3.29
N TYR A 46 -6.28 11.49 3.68
CA TYR A 46 -7.67 11.91 3.86
C TYR A 46 -8.39 11.97 2.52
N ILE A 47 -7.79 12.60 1.51
CA ILE A 47 -8.37 12.63 0.15
C ILE A 47 -8.44 11.22 -0.45
N SER A 48 -7.47 10.34 -0.19
CA SER A 48 -7.56 8.93 -0.61
C SER A 48 -8.74 8.21 0.04
N ALA A 49 -9.00 8.44 1.33
CA ALA A 49 -10.14 7.89 2.04
C ALA A 49 -11.47 8.40 1.45
N VAL A 50 -11.57 9.71 1.20
CA VAL A 50 -12.76 10.33 0.57
C VAL A 50 -13.03 9.73 -0.82
N TYR A 51 -12.01 9.60 -1.66
CA TYR A 51 -12.15 9.02 -3.00
C TYR A 51 -12.62 7.56 -2.95
N LYS A 52 -12.00 6.74 -2.09
CA LYS A 52 -12.38 5.33 -1.92
C LYS A 52 -13.79 5.18 -1.36
N PHE A 53 -14.16 6.01 -0.39
CA PHE A 53 -15.51 6.07 0.15
C PHE A 53 -16.52 6.45 -0.94
N GLY A 54 -16.20 7.44 -1.79
CA GLY A 54 -17.05 7.84 -2.92
C GLY A 54 -17.31 6.71 -3.92
N ILE A 55 -16.27 5.95 -4.30
CA ILE A 55 -16.44 4.80 -5.21
C ILE A 55 -17.33 3.72 -4.57
N TRP A 56 -17.15 3.44 -3.28
CA TRP A 56 -17.99 2.49 -2.57
C TRP A 56 -19.45 2.97 -2.47
N ALA A 57 -19.66 4.25 -2.14
CA ALA A 57 -20.98 4.86 -2.05
C ALA A 57 -21.72 4.80 -3.39
N VAL A 58 -21.06 5.12 -4.52
CA VAL A 58 -21.66 5.01 -5.86
C VAL A 58 -22.09 3.57 -6.16
N GLY A 59 -21.26 2.58 -5.81
CA GLY A 59 -21.62 1.16 -5.98
C GLY A 59 -22.88 0.77 -5.21
N VAL A 60 -22.97 1.17 -3.94
CA VAL A 60 -24.15 0.88 -3.09
C VAL A 60 -25.39 1.62 -3.59
N SER A 61 -25.26 2.89 -3.96
CA SER A 61 -26.38 3.68 -4.50
C SER A 61 -26.89 3.12 -5.83
N ALA A 62 -26.00 2.69 -6.72
CA ALA A 62 -26.38 2.05 -7.98
C ALA A 62 -27.13 0.74 -7.73
N LEU A 63 -26.65 -0.09 -6.80
CA LEU A 63 -27.34 -1.32 -6.40
C LEU A 63 -28.76 -1.03 -5.89
N LEU A 64 -28.94 -0.02 -5.03
CA LEU A 64 -30.25 0.35 -4.51
C LEU A 64 -31.21 0.85 -5.61
N MET A 65 -30.74 1.67 -6.55
CA MET A 65 -31.59 2.15 -7.64
C MET A 65 -31.98 1.01 -8.61
N ILE A 66 -31.07 0.07 -8.86
CA ILE A 66 -31.36 -1.11 -9.68
C ILE A 66 -32.38 -2.02 -9.00
N THR A 67 -32.29 -2.24 -7.67
CA THR A 67 -33.27 -3.07 -6.96
C THR A 67 -34.65 -2.41 -6.92
N ILE A 68 -34.72 -1.10 -6.70
CA ILE A 68 -35.99 -0.34 -6.74
C ILE A 68 -36.60 -0.39 -8.15
N GLY A 69 -35.80 -0.12 -9.19
CA GLY A 69 -36.25 -0.21 -10.58
C GLY A 69 -36.69 -1.62 -10.97
N GLY A 70 -35.96 -2.64 -10.53
CA GLY A 70 -36.30 -4.05 -10.76
C GLY A 70 -37.61 -4.45 -10.10
N TYR A 71 -37.83 -4.03 -8.84
CA TYR A 71 -39.09 -4.26 -8.14
C TYR A 71 -40.26 -3.57 -8.84
N MET A 72 -40.09 -2.30 -9.23
CA MET A 72 -41.12 -1.52 -9.92
C MET A 72 -41.46 -2.12 -11.29
N TYR A 73 -40.47 -2.69 -11.99
CA TYR A 73 -40.67 -3.38 -13.26
C TYR A 73 -41.56 -4.62 -13.10
N ILE A 74 -41.28 -5.46 -12.10
CA ILE A 74 -42.05 -6.69 -11.83
C ILE A 74 -43.49 -6.36 -11.41
N MET A 75 -43.67 -5.32 -10.58
CA MET A 75 -45.00 -4.92 -10.11
C MET A 75 -45.85 -4.18 -11.13
N SER A 76 -45.30 -3.80 -12.29
CA SER A 76 -46.02 -2.95 -13.25
C SER A 76 -47.24 -3.61 -13.89
N ALA A 77 -47.44 -4.94 -13.76
CA ALA A 77 -48.69 -5.67 -14.02
C ALA A 77 -49.56 -5.10 -15.17
N ALA A 78 -48.98 -4.98 -16.37
CA ALA A 78 -49.58 -4.47 -17.62
C ALA A 78 -49.68 -2.93 -17.82
N ASN A 79 -49.20 -2.10 -16.88
CA ASN A 79 -49.01 -0.67 -17.10
C ASN A 79 -47.69 -0.41 -17.85
N VAL A 80 -47.79 -0.08 -19.14
CA VAL A 80 -46.65 0.21 -20.01
C VAL A 80 -45.83 1.42 -19.54
N ALA A 81 -46.48 2.45 -18.99
CA ALA A 81 -45.80 3.66 -18.52
C ALA A 81 -44.96 3.40 -17.27
N SER A 82 -45.47 2.59 -16.34
CA SER A 82 -44.73 2.20 -15.13
C SER A 82 -43.54 1.30 -15.47
N ALA A 83 -43.70 0.39 -16.43
CA ALA A 83 -42.62 -0.47 -16.90
C ALA A 83 -41.52 0.33 -17.62
N GLU A 84 -41.88 1.35 -18.40
CA GLU A 84 -40.93 2.24 -19.07
C GLU A 84 -40.16 3.09 -18.06
N LYS A 85 -40.84 3.64 -17.05
CA LYS A 85 -40.21 4.39 -15.95
C LYS A 85 -39.24 3.53 -15.14
N ALA A 86 -39.58 2.26 -14.90
CA ALA A 86 -38.69 1.34 -14.22
C ALA A 86 -37.40 1.07 -15.00
N LYS A 87 -37.50 0.94 -16.33
CA LYS A 87 -36.33 0.81 -17.21
C LYS A 87 -35.47 2.06 -17.19
N GLU A 88 -36.08 3.24 -17.22
CA GLU A 88 -35.38 4.53 -17.14
C GLU A 88 -34.52 4.63 -15.88
N ILE A 89 -35.07 4.28 -14.71
CA ILE A 89 -34.33 4.26 -13.43
C ILE A 89 -33.15 3.29 -13.47
N ILE A 90 -33.35 2.09 -14.03
CA ILE A 90 -32.27 1.10 -14.15
C ILE A 90 -31.19 1.61 -15.10
N THR A 91 -31.56 2.19 -16.24
CA THR A 91 -30.60 2.71 -17.21
C THR A 91 -29.80 3.87 -16.64
N ASP A 92 -30.44 4.78 -15.90
CA ASP A 92 -29.77 5.92 -15.26
C ASP A 92 -28.78 5.46 -14.20
N ALA A 93 -29.14 4.44 -13.41
CA ALA A 93 -28.24 3.83 -12.43
C ALA A 93 -27.01 3.18 -13.08
N ILE A 94 -27.22 2.47 -14.20
CA ILE A 94 -26.13 1.85 -14.97
C ILE A 94 -25.23 2.91 -15.61
N ILE A 95 -25.80 3.97 -16.18
CA ILE A 95 -25.03 5.08 -16.76
C ILE A 95 -24.18 5.76 -15.69
N GLY A 96 -24.73 6.00 -14.50
CA GLY A 96 -23.98 6.55 -13.36
C GLY A 96 -22.81 5.65 -12.93
N LEU A 97 -23.02 4.33 -12.88
CA LEU A 97 -21.98 3.36 -12.56
C LEU A 97 -20.87 3.31 -13.63
N ILE A 98 -21.26 3.30 -14.90
CA ILE A 98 -20.31 3.35 -16.04
C ILE A 98 -19.51 4.65 -15.99
N LEU A 99 -20.16 5.79 -15.74
CA LEU A 99 -19.48 7.07 -15.65
C LEU A 99 -18.43 7.09 -14.53
N ALA A 100 -18.73 6.49 -13.38
CA ALA A 100 -17.77 6.35 -12.28
C ALA A 100 -16.59 5.44 -12.65
N LEU A 101 -16.85 4.32 -13.34
CA LEU A 101 -15.81 3.40 -13.82
C LEU A 101 -14.93 4.03 -14.89
N VAL A 102 -15.52 4.77 -15.84
CA VAL A 102 -14.79 5.51 -16.88
C VAL A 102 -13.93 6.60 -16.24
N SER A 103 -14.46 7.32 -15.25
CA SER A 103 -13.69 8.30 -14.49
C SER A 103 -12.47 7.64 -13.83
N TYR A 104 -12.67 6.52 -13.13
CA TYR A 104 -11.56 5.74 -12.55
C TYR A 104 -10.54 5.34 -13.61
N LEU A 105 -10.99 4.79 -14.73
CA LEU A 105 -10.12 4.27 -15.78
C LEU A 105 -9.32 5.40 -16.46
N LEU A 106 -9.94 6.56 -16.71
CA LEU A 106 -9.24 7.73 -17.22
C LEU A 106 -8.17 8.22 -16.25
N LEU A 107 -8.49 8.32 -14.95
CA LEU A 107 -7.50 8.71 -13.94
C LEU A 107 -6.35 7.71 -13.86
N TYR A 108 -6.65 6.41 -13.98
CA TYR A 108 -5.66 5.34 -13.94
C TYR A 108 -4.72 5.36 -15.15
N GLU A 109 -5.26 5.55 -16.36
CA GLU A 109 -4.49 5.55 -17.60
C GLU A 109 -3.59 6.78 -17.73
N ILE A 110 -4.08 7.95 -17.29
CA ILE A 110 -3.28 9.19 -17.30
C ILE A 110 -2.13 9.09 -16.30
N ASN A 111 -2.43 8.68 -15.06
CA ASN A 111 -1.40 8.43 -14.06
C ASN A 111 -1.97 7.59 -12.91
N PRO A 112 -1.47 6.35 -12.69
CA PRO A 112 -1.98 5.49 -11.64
C PRO A 112 -1.79 6.07 -10.23
N ASN A 113 -0.92 7.07 -10.04
CA ASN A 113 -0.73 7.78 -8.77
C ASN A 113 -1.87 8.75 -8.42
N LEU A 114 -2.73 9.11 -9.36
CA LEU A 114 -3.93 9.93 -9.10
C LEU A 114 -5.05 9.11 -8.44
N VAL A 115 -5.07 7.82 -8.73
CA VAL A 115 -5.99 6.85 -8.11
C VAL A 115 -5.36 6.22 -6.87
N LYS A 116 -4.05 5.95 -6.94
CA LYS A 116 -3.23 5.48 -5.82
C LYS A 116 -2.54 6.68 -5.19
N LEU A 117 -3.33 7.58 -4.60
CA LEU A 117 -2.81 8.73 -3.88
C LEU A 117 -1.87 8.25 -2.76
N ARG A 118 -0.58 8.38 -3.01
CA ARG A 118 0.48 8.20 -2.02
C ARG A 118 0.79 9.56 -1.46
N ALA A 119 0.92 9.68 -0.15
CA ALA A 119 1.54 10.85 0.42
C ALA A 119 2.94 10.98 -0.22
N PRO A 120 3.36 12.16 -0.71
CA PRO A 120 4.76 12.40 -0.96
C PRO A 120 5.48 12.04 0.33
N ALA A 121 6.64 11.37 0.22
CA ALA A 121 7.54 11.19 1.34
C ALA A 121 8.08 12.56 1.75
N VAL A 122 7.25 13.36 2.42
CA VAL A 122 7.71 14.47 3.23
C VAL A 122 8.26 13.80 4.47
N SER A 123 9.57 13.63 4.47
CA SER A 123 10.34 13.49 5.69
C SER A 123 9.74 14.47 6.69
N PRO A 124 9.31 14.05 7.90
CA PRO A 124 8.99 15.01 8.93
C PRO A 124 10.28 15.81 9.15
N THR A 125 10.34 17.02 8.62
CA THR A 125 11.23 18.03 9.17
C THR A 125 10.77 18.16 10.60
N ALA A 126 11.57 17.59 11.49
CA ALA A 126 11.38 17.68 12.92
C ALA A 126 11.03 19.13 13.25
N SER A 127 9.80 19.33 13.72
CA SER A 127 9.48 20.53 14.48
C SER A 127 10.38 20.49 15.69
N THR A 128 11.36 21.39 15.72
CA THR A 128 12.25 21.63 16.84
C THR A 128 11.41 22.00 18.07
N ALA A 129 11.11 21.03 18.91
CA ALA A 129 10.90 21.26 20.33
C ALA A 129 12.22 20.88 21.01
N GLN A 130 13.00 21.92 21.25
CA GLN A 130 14.25 21.93 21.98
C GLN A 130 14.04 21.47 23.43
N GLY A 131 14.85 20.51 23.87
CA GLY A 131 15.06 20.23 25.30
C GLY A 131 15.65 18.85 25.58
N GLY A 132 16.98 18.78 25.78
CA GLY A 132 17.60 17.72 26.60
C GLY A 132 18.65 16.82 25.93
N THR A 133 19.84 17.37 25.73
CA THR A 133 21.15 16.80 26.16
C THR A 133 21.55 15.36 25.80
N THR A 134 22.63 15.27 24.97
CA THR A 134 23.72 14.25 24.93
C THR A 134 23.36 12.84 24.45
N THR A 135 24.03 12.17 23.51
CA THR A 135 25.45 12.15 23.12
C THR A 135 25.57 11.67 21.66
N ALA A 136 26.55 12.22 20.96
CA ALA A 136 26.94 11.90 19.60
C ALA A 136 27.30 10.41 19.37
N SER A 137 27.07 9.93 18.16
CA SER A 137 28.19 9.43 17.36
C SER A 137 27.86 9.57 15.88
N GLY A 138 28.68 10.34 15.19
CA GLY A 138 28.56 10.67 13.78
C GLY A 138 29.09 9.56 12.86
N GLY A 139 28.70 9.68 11.60
CA GLY A 139 29.19 8.88 10.49
C GLY A 139 28.76 9.53 9.17
N THR A 140 29.41 10.65 8.84
CA THR A 140 29.45 11.30 7.52
C THR A 140 29.80 10.25 6.44
N THR A 141 29.19 10.22 5.25
CA THR A 141 29.73 10.93 4.08
C THR A 141 28.86 10.76 2.81
N THR A 142 28.67 11.89 2.13
CA THR A 142 28.67 12.14 0.67
C THR A 142 27.82 11.32 -0.30
N GLY A 143 26.82 11.99 -0.89
CA GLY A 143 26.86 12.44 -2.29
C GLY A 143 26.98 11.41 -3.42
N GLY A 144 25.92 11.33 -4.23
CA GLY A 144 26.04 11.24 -5.69
C GLY A 144 25.77 9.88 -6.34
N ALA A 145 24.51 9.65 -6.70
CA ALA A 145 24.01 8.97 -7.91
C ALA A 145 22.54 8.70 -7.62
N GLY A 146 21.63 9.01 -8.55
CA GLY A 146 20.20 8.75 -8.34
C GLY A 146 20.00 7.32 -7.88
N THR A 147 19.55 7.15 -6.62
CA THR A 147 19.14 5.84 -6.14
C THR A 147 18.05 5.37 -7.10
N PRO A 148 18.18 4.16 -7.67
CA PRO A 148 17.13 3.61 -8.52
C PRO A 148 15.80 3.70 -7.77
N ALA A 149 14.68 3.95 -8.46
CA ALA A 149 13.37 4.08 -7.81
C ALA A 149 13.02 2.87 -6.90
N LEU A 150 13.69 1.74 -7.07
CA LEU A 150 13.63 0.57 -6.18
C LEU A 150 14.17 0.86 -4.77
N CYS A 151 15.18 1.71 -4.63
CA CYS A 151 15.91 2.03 -3.40
C CYS A 151 15.44 3.34 -2.76
N ASP A 152 14.33 3.91 -3.24
CA ASP A 152 13.85 5.27 -2.97
C ASP A 152 13.35 5.54 -1.55
N GLY A 153 13.53 4.59 -0.62
CA GLY A 153 13.05 4.74 0.76
C GLY A 153 11.54 4.58 0.91
N THR A 154 10.84 4.01 -0.07
CA THR A 154 9.40 3.69 0.03
C THR A 154 9.03 2.77 1.20
N CYS A 155 10.00 2.12 1.86
CA CYS A 155 9.80 1.33 3.07
C CYS A 155 10.50 1.88 4.32
N ASN A 156 10.65 3.19 4.45
CA ASN A 156 11.38 3.78 5.57
C ASN A 156 10.80 3.40 6.95
N GLN A 157 9.52 3.05 7.07
CA GLN A 157 8.93 2.62 8.34
C GLN A 157 9.60 1.37 8.93
N VAL A 158 10.26 0.52 8.13
CA VAL A 158 10.95 -0.68 8.64
C VAL A 158 12.41 -0.43 9.00
N ASN A 159 12.99 0.71 8.62
CA ASN A 159 14.43 0.96 8.78
C ASN A 159 14.89 0.87 10.23
N SER A 160 14.18 1.52 11.14
CA SER A 160 14.53 1.52 12.57
C SER A 160 14.39 0.13 13.19
N ALA A 161 13.36 -0.62 12.81
CA ALA A 161 13.16 -1.99 13.27
C ALA A 161 14.21 -2.95 12.69
N CYS A 162 14.64 -2.75 11.44
CA CYS A 162 15.72 -3.53 10.82
C CYS A 162 17.07 -3.24 11.48
N LEU A 163 17.36 -1.98 11.81
CA LEU A 163 18.59 -1.58 12.49
C LEU A 163 18.66 -2.10 13.92
N ASN A 164 17.55 -2.04 14.66
CA ASN A 164 17.49 -2.40 16.07
C ASN A 164 16.87 -3.78 16.32
N ASN A 165 16.93 -4.68 15.34
CA ASN A 165 16.30 -5.99 15.47
C ASN A 165 16.94 -6.81 16.61
N SER A 166 16.11 -7.52 17.36
CA SER A 166 16.54 -8.25 18.56
C SER A 166 17.43 -9.47 18.26
N SER A 167 17.55 -9.88 16.99
CA SER A 167 18.36 -11.03 16.58
C SER A 167 19.75 -10.65 16.06
N SER A 168 20.12 -9.36 16.08
CA SER A 168 21.39 -8.84 15.57
C SER A 168 21.68 -9.23 14.11
N ILE A 169 20.64 -9.37 13.29
CA ILE A 169 20.78 -9.63 11.85
C ILE A 169 21.17 -8.33 11.15
N ASN A 170 22.02 -8.41 10.11
CA ASN A 170 22.40 -7.23 9.35
C ASN A 170 21.15 -6.55 8.75
N SER A 171 20.98 -5.25 9.06
CA SER A 171 19.82 -4.47 8.62
C SER A 171 19.67 -4.42 7.10
N SER A 172 20.77 -4.48 6.34
CA SER A 172 20.79 -4.53 4.88
C SER A 172 20.10 -5.77 4.32
N ILE A 173 20.31 -6.90 4.98
CA ILE A 173 19.68 -8.18 4.62
C ILE A 173 18.18 -8.12 4.91
N LEU A 174 17.79 -7.66 6.11
CA LEU A 174 16.38 -7.49 6.47
C LEU A 174 15.65 -6.53 5.52
N LYS A 175 16.25 -5.37 5.22
CA LYS A 175 15.70 -4.40 4.27
C LYS A 175 15.51 -5.01 2.88
N SER A 176 16.46 -5.82 2.43
CA SER A 176 16.39 -6.46 1.12
C SER A 176 15.29 -7.53 1.04
N ILE A 177 15.05 -8.26 2.13
CA ILE A 177 13.94 -9.22 2.21
C ILE A 177 12.60 -8.49 2.18
N VAL A 178 12.43 -7.50 3.04
CA VAL A 178 11.14 -6.82 3.21
C VAL A 178 10.80 -5.89 2.05
N THR A 179 11.78 -5.14 1.56
CA THR A 179 11.56 -4.15 0.50
C THR A 179 11.78 -4.78 -0.88
N GLY A 180 12.90 -5.48 -1.05
CA GLY A 180 13.21 -6.16 -2.31
C GLY A 180 12.34 -7.39 -2.56
N GLY A 181 12.09 -8.20 -1.55
CA GLY A 181 11.24 -9.39 -1.65
C GLY A 181 9.76 -9.03 -1.72
N GLU A 182 9.24 -8.29 -0.74
CA GLU A 182 7.80 -8.05 -0.59
C GLU A 182 7.30 -6.71 -1.14
N GLY A 183 8.20 -5.84 -1.61
CA GLY A 183 7.82 -4.52 -2.12
C GLY A 183 7.22 -3.61 -1.05
N CYS A 184 7.58 -3.83 0.22
CA CYS A 184 6.99 -3.14 1.37
C CYS A 184 5.47 -3.35 1.52
N ASN A 185 4.93 -4.46 1.02
CA ASN A 185 3.52 -4.77 1.17
C ASN A 185 3.26 -5.51 2.48
N LYS A 186 2.52 -4.89 3.41
CA LYS A 186 2.12 -5.52 4.66
C LYS A 186 0.80 -6.30 4.60
N SER A 187 0.04 -6.18 3.51
CA SER A 187 -1.25 -6.85 3.35
C SER A 187 -1.10 -8.37 3.37
N VAL A 188 -2.22 -9.06 3.58
CA VAL A 188 -2.27 -10.52 3.48
C VAL A 188 -1.95 -10.94 2.04
N SER A 189 -1.04 -11.90 1.88
CA SER A 189 -0.69 -12.49 0.60
C SER A 189 -1.85 -13.30 0.01
N SER A 190 -1.90 -13.35 -1.32
CA SER A 190 -2.83 -14.22 -2.06
C SER A 190 -2.28 -15.65 -2.25
N ASP A 191 -1.26 -16.04 -1.49
CA ASP A 191 -0.60 -17.35 -1.56
C ASP A 191 -1.43 -18.52 -1.00
N GLY A 192 -2.53 -18.23 -0.30
CA GLY A 192 -3.38 -19.23 0.35
C GLY A 192 -2.83 -19.77 1.67
N PHE A 193 -1.67 -19.28 2.14
CA PHE A 193 -1.02 -19.74 3.37
C PHE A 193 -1.13 -18.72 4.53
N GLY A 194 -1.68 -17.53 4.28
CA GLY A 194 -1.94 -16.53 5.32
C GLY A 194 -0.71 -15.72 5.74
N SER A 195 0.27 -15.63 4.85
CA SER A 195 1.44 -14.74 4.97
C SER A 195 0.96 -13.29 5.02
N CYS A 196 1.55 -12.48 5.90
CA CYS A 196 1.25 -11.05 5.98
C CYS A 196 2.31 -10.28 6.77
N GLY A 197 2.11 -8.98 6.94
CA GLY A 197 3.14 -8.08 7.46
C GLY A 197 4.17 -7.76 6.39
N TYR A 198 5.04 -6.81 6.67
CA TYR A 198 6.15 -6.47 5.78
C TYR A 198 7.12 -7.64 5.58
N SER A 199 7.22 -8.51 6.59
CA SER A 199 8.01 -9.74 6.53
C SER A 199 7.38 -10.87 5.72
N GLN A 200 6.07 -10.78 5.42
CA GLN A 200 5.25 -11.87 4.89
C GLN A 200 5.39 -13.18 5.68
N ALA A 201 5.52 -13.07 7.01
CA ALA A 201 5.63 -14.23 7.88
C ALA A 201 4.34 -15.07 7.87
N LEU A 202 4.49 -16.38 7.62
CA LEU A 202 3.43 -17.38 7.71
C LEU A 202 2.87 -17.48 9.15
N PRO A 203 1.61 -17.91 9.34
CA PRO A 203 1.02 -18.09 10.68
C PRO A 203 1.87 -18.97 11.60
N SER A 204 2.42 -20.07 11.07
CA SER A 204 3.28 -20.99 11.83
C SER A 204 4.58 -20.33 12.28
N ILE A 205 5.17 -19.46 11.46
CA ILE A 205 6.37 -18.70 11.81
C ILE A 205 6.06 -17.65 12.86
N ARG A 206 4.92 -16.95 12.76
CA ARG A 206 4.47 -15.98 13.78
C ARG A 206 4.35 -16.64 15.15
N THR A 207 3.76 -17.83 15.21
CA THR A 207 3.70 -18.60 16.46
C THR A 207 5.10 -19.02 16.94
N ALA A 208 5.96 -19.49 16.04
CA ALA A 208 7.31 -19.95 16.38
C ALA A 208 8.23 -18.83 16.92
N CYS A 209 8.05 -17.59 16.45
CA CYS A 209 8.76 -16.42 16.96
C CYS A 209 8.10 -15.78 18.20
N GLY A 210 7.08 -16.42 18.79
CA GLY A 210 6.47 -16.02 20.07
C GLY A 210 5.25 -15.11 19.96
N ILE A 211 4.64 -14.96 18.78
CA ILE A 211 3.45 -14.13 18.57
C ILE A 211 2.20 -14.98 18.79
N SER A 212 1.56 -14.82 19.94
CA SER A 212 0.37 -15.58 20.34
C SER A 212 -0.93 -15.01 19.76
N GLY A 213 -1.86 -15.90 19.40
CA GLY A 213 -3.20 -15.60 18.92
C GLY A 213 -3.61 -16.48 17.74
N THR A 214 -4.81 -16.25 17.20
CA THR A 214 -5.26 -16.87 15.96
C THR A 214 -4.47 -16.37 14.74
N PRO A 215 -4.50 -17.06 13.59
CA PRO A 215 -3.84 -16.59 12.37
C PRO A 215 -4.23 -15.16 11.98
N SER A 216 -5.49 -14.77 12.12
CA SER A 216 -5.98 -13.43 11.81
C SER A 216 -5.48 -12.39 12.82
N GLU A 217 -5.55 -12.67 14.12
CA GLU A 217 -5.11 -11.74 15.16
C GLU A 217 -3.59 -11.49 15.10
N THR A 218 -2.80 -12.56 14.96
CA THR A 218 -1.34 -12.46 14.83
C THR A 218 -0.95 -11.67 13.58
N CYS A 219 -1.74 -11.78 12.51
CA CYS A 219 -1.54 -11.00 11.30
C CYS A 219 -1.79 -9.50 11.52
N VAL A 220 -2.91 -9.15 12.14
CA VAL A 220 -3.24 -7.75 12.47
C VAL A 220 -2.19 -7.14 13.41
N LYS A 221 -1.66 -7.92 14.36
CA LYS A 221 -0.57 -7.48 15.25
C LYS A 221 0.66 -7.04 14.46
N ILE A 222 1.20 -7.90 13.60
CA ILE A 222 2.42 -7.57 12.83
C ILE A 222 2.19 -6.51 11.74
N GLN A 223 0.96 -6.37 11.25
CA GLN A 223 0.60 -5.29 10.33
C GLN A 223 0.61 -3.90 10.98
N ASN A 224 0.40 -3.84 12.30
CA ASN A 224 0.33 -2.59 13.05
C ASN A 224 1.58 -2.34 13.92
N ASP A 225 2.37 -3.37 14.21
CA ASP A 225 3.63 -3.29 14.92
C ASP A 225 4.79 -3.77 14.04
N VAL A 226 5.48 -2.80 13.44
CA VAL A 226 6.63 -3.06 12.56
C VAL A 226 7.79 -3.69 13.31
N THR A 227 8.00 -3.34 14.57
CA THR A 227 9.10 -3.88 15.37
C THR A 227 8.86 -5.36 15.65
N LEU A 228 7.63 -5.72 16.03
CA LEU A 228 7.23 -7.11 16.22
C LEU A 228 7.41 -7.94 14.93
N ASP A 229 6.98 -7.39 13.79
CA ASP A 229 7.08 -8.03 12.49
C ASP A 229 8.54 -8.30 12.08
N ILE A 230 9.38 -7.27 12.11
CA ILE A 230 10.79 -7.37 11.72
C ILE A 230 11.58 -8.24 12.70
N ASN A 231 11.26 -8.21 13.99
CA ASN A 231 11.89 -9.11 14.96
C ASN A 231 11.54 -10.57 14.70
N CYS A 232 10.32 -10.88 14.26
CA CYS A 232 9.95 -12.23 13.85
C CYS A 232 10.72 -12.67 12.59
N ALA A 233 10.87 -11.78 11.61
CA ALA A 233 11.68 -12.03 10.41
C ALA A 233 13.15 -12.28 10.76
N ALA A 234 13.72 -11.45 11.64
CA ALA A 234 15.10 -11.57 12.09
C ALA A 234 15.32 -12.84 12.91
N TRP A 235 14.35 -13.22 13.75
CA TRP A 235 14.35 -14.49 14.47
C TRP A 235 14.39 -15.67 13.50
N LEU A 236 13.57 -15.66 12.44
CA LEU A 236 13.57 -16.73 11.44
C LEU A 236 14.95 -16.88 10.78
N ILE A 237 15.56 -15.78 10.34
CA ILE A 237 16.92 -15.77 9.75
C ILE A 237 17.95 -16.33 10.72
N LYS A 238 17.88 -15.91 11.99
CA LYS A 238 18.79 -16.39 13.04
C LYS A 238 18.60 -17.87 13.32
N ASN A 239 17.36 -18.33 13.43
CA ASN A 239 17.03 -19.71 13.74
C ASN A 239 17.45 -20.68 12.62
N GLN A 240 17.47 -20.22 11.37
CA GLN A 240 17.94 -21.01 10.23
C GLN A 240 19.43 -20.83 9.91
N SER A 241 20.18 -20.05 10.69
CA SER A 241 21.57 -19.66 10.35
C SER A 241 22.52 -20.85 10.22
N GLY A 242 22.32 -21.92 10.98
CA GLY A 242 23.17 -23.12 10.91
C GLY A 242 23.16 -23.79 9.53
N LYS A 243 22.05 -23.69 8.80
CA LYS A 243 21.91 -24.24 7.44
C LYS A 243 22.03 -23.19 6.36
N CYS A 244 21.66 -21.94 6.63
CA CYS A 244 21.51 -20.87 5.63
C CYS A 244 22.57 -19.77 5.71
N GLY A 245 23.29 -19.66 6.83
CA GLY A 245 24.13 -18.50 7.13
C GLY A 245 23.31 -17.24 7.40
N THR A 246 24.00 -16.12 7.62
CA THR A 246 23.38 -14.81 7.89
C THR A 246 24.02 -13.65 7.12
N THR A 247 24.92 -13.94 6.19
CA THR A 247 25.76 -12.92 5.51
C THR A 247 25.53 -12.90 4.00
N GLU A 248 25.43 -14.06 3.37
CA GLU A 248 25.23 -14.18 1.94
C GLU A 248 23.75 -13.94 1.57
N ILE A 249 23.44 -12.78 1.01
CA ILE A 249 22.06 -12.37 0.74
C ILE A 249 21.27 -13.35 -0.14
N SER A 250 21.91 -13.94 -1.15
CA SER A 250 21.27 -14.92 -2.04
C SER A 250 20.81 -16.15 -1.26
N ARG A 251 21.68 -16.65 -0.38
CA ARG A 251 21.42 -17.84 0.43
C ARG A 251 20.39 -17.57 1.52
N VAL A 252 20.51 -16.42 2.21
CA VAL A 252 19.54 -15.99 3.22
C VAL A 252 18.16 -15.78 2.60
N GLY A 253 18.07 -15.08 1.46
CA GLY A 253 16.80 -14.83 0.78
C GLY A 253 16.11 -16.11 0.31
N CYS A 254 16.86 -17.06 -0.28
CA CYS A 254 16.29 -18.35 -0.68
C CYS A 254 15.78 -19.15 0.52
N CYS A 255 16.53 -19.21 1.62
CA CYS A 255 16.08 -19.89 2.83
C CYS A 255 14.88 -19.20 3.48
N TYR A 256 14.84 -17.88 3.47
CA TYR A 256 13.73 -17.12 4.04
C TYR A 256 12.39 -17.48 3.38
N ASN A 257 12.38 -17.62 2.05
CA ASN A 257 11.18 -17.97 1.30
C ASN A 257 10.92 -19.48 1.21
N GLY A 258 11.97 -20.29 1.00
CA GLY A 258 11.85 -21.73 0.69
C GLY A 258 12.19 -22.69 1.84
N GLY A 259 12.68 -22.17 2.96
CA GLY A 259 13.12 -22.96 4.11
C GLY A 259 14.52 -23.59 3.96
N PRO A 260 15.12 -24.07 5.08
CA PRO A 260 16.52 -24.53 5.12
C PRO A 260 16.77 -25.94 4.58
N ASN A 261 15.72 -26.73 4.34
CA ASN A 261 15.82 -28.14 3.90
C ASN A 261 15.59 -28.32 2.40
N ASN A 262 15.19 -27.27 1.69
CA ASN A 262 15.14 -27.29 0.23
C ASN A 262 16.56 -27.10 -0.27
N GLY A 263 17.26 -28.22 -0.49
CA GLY A 263 18.67 -28.31 -0.92
C GLY A 263 19.05 -27.59 -2.21
N ASP A 264 18.17 -26.75 -2.75
CA ASP A 264 18.42 -25.91 -3.90
C ASP A 264 17.80 -24.54 -3.66
N CYS A 265 18.64 -23.54 -3.48
CA CYS A 265 18.30 -22.13 -3.70
C CYS A 265 17.73 -21.88 -5.14
N HIS A 266 17.67 -22.91 -5.99
CA HIS A 266 17.24 -22.89 -7.39
C HIS A 266 15.78 -23.29 -7.63
N LYS A 267 15.04 -23.85 -6.66
CA LYS A 267 13.63 -24.24 -6.88
C LYS A 267 12.65 -23.06 -6.80
N ASN A 268 12.98 -22.01 -6.05
CA ASN A 268 12.22 -20.75 -5.99
C ASN A 268 12.96 -19.64 -6.76
N ALA A 269 13.15 -19.86 -8.05
CA ALA A 269 14.02 -19.09 -8.95
C ALA A 269 13.71 -17.57 -9.03
N TRP A 270 12.62 -17.10 -8.44
CA TRP A 270 12.22 -15.71 -8.50
C TRP A 270 12.57 -14.91 -7.23
N TYR A 271 12.50 -15.50 -6.03
CA TYR A 271 12.58 -14.72 -4.78
C TYR A 271 14.01 -14.33 -4.40
N GLY A 272 14.92 -15.31 -4.33
CA GLY A 272 16.33 -15.07 -4.01
C GLY A 272 17.01 -14.07 -4.95
N PRO A 273 16.84 -14.21 -6.28
CA PRO A 273 17.34 -13.22 -7.23
C PRO A 273 16.71 -11.84 -7.07
N LYS A 274 15.42 -11.73 -6.74
CA LYS A 274 14.74 -10.44 -6.49
C LYS A 274 15.35 -9.71 -5.29
N VAL A 275 15.52 -10.41 -4.16
CA VAL A 275 16.15 -9.89 -2.93
C VAL A 275 17.61 -9.52 -3.17
N THR A 276 18.36 -10.38 -3.87
CA THR A 276 19.77 -10.13 -4.20
C THR A 276 19.94 -8.94 -5.14
N ASN A 277 19.05 -8.80 -6.13
CA ASN A 277 19.08 -7.68 -7.06
C ASN A 277 18.83 -6.36 -6.32
N TYR A 278 17.87 -6.33 -5.39
CA TYR A 278 17.64 -5.17 -4.52
C TYR A 278 18.88 -4.83 -3.69
N TYR A 279 19.47 -5.82 -3.01
CA TYR A 279 20.67 -5.65 -2.20
C TYR A 279 21.83 -5.02 -2.98
N LYS A 280 22.08 -5.52 -4.19
CA LYS A 280 23.13 -4.98 -5.10
C LYS A 280 22.79 -3.60 -5.63
N THR A 281 21.55 -3.41 -6.10
CA THR A 281 21.08 -2.16 -6.70
C THR A 281 21.09 -1.01 -5.69
N CYS A 282 20.80 -1.31 -4.43
CA CYS A 282 20.77 -0.34 -3.35
C CYS A 282 22.09 -0.23 -2.57
N ASN A 283 23.12 -0.95 -3.01
CA ASN A 283 24.46 -0.96 -2.42
C ASN A 283 24.44 -1.12 -0.88
N LEU A 284 23.69 -2.11 -0.42
CA LEU A 284 23.44 -2.38 1.00
C LEU A 284 24.51 -3.28 1.63
#